data_AF-E8Q6G1-F1
#
_entry.id   AF-E8Q6G1-F1
#
_cell.length_a   1.000
_cell.length_b   1.000
_cell.length_c   1.000
_cell.angle_alpha   90.00
_cell.angle_beta   90.00
_cell.angle_gamma   90.00
#
_symmetry.space_group_name_H-M   'P 1'
#
loop_
_entity.id
_entity.type
_entity.pdbx_description
1 polymer ?
#
loop_
_entity_poly.entity_id
_entity_poly.type
_entity_poly.pdbx_seq_one_letter_code
_entity_poly.pdbx_strand_id
1 'polypeptide(L)'
;MDKKPHIKLKKKWNPFNRIHIYYYIWILLNSNCSSINQINYHLNYLNTKQGSYLQSQDIQKIRIGMTKSEILSNIGITPTLKNCFGSNIWYYIYHQYINGKLQYQTVILTFNNNDILTDFNILNNIKKNNHN
;
A
#
# COMPACT_ATOMS: atom_id res chain seq x y z
N MET A 1 -12.88 -90.56 -10.01
CA MET A 1 -12.25 -89.93 -11.19
C MET A 1 -13.16 -88.76 -11.57
N ASP A 2 -12.79 -87.49 -11.62
CA ASP A 2 -11.47 -86.87 -11.63
C ASP A 2 -11.61 -85.41 -11.11
N LYS A 3 -10.68 -84.95 -10.28
CA LYS A 3 -10.70 -83.58 -9.72
C LYS A 3 -10.13 -82.59 -10.76
N LYS A 4 -10.92 -81.61 -11.23
CA LYS A 4 -10.41 -80.47 -12.00
C LYS A 4 -9.49 -79.60 -11.11
N PRO A 5 -8.26 -79.27 -11.53
CA PRO A 5 -7.38 -78.43 -10.72
C PRO A 5 -7.76 -76.95 -10.84
N HIS A 6 -7.94 -76.30 -9.69
CA HIS A 6 -8.03 -74.83 -9.59
C HIS A 6 -6.66 -74.22 -9.91
N ILE A 7 -6.57 -73.50 -11.02
CA ILE A 7 -5.39 -72.72 -11.42
C ILE A 7 -5.20 -71.58 -10.40
N LYS A 8 -4.20 -71.71 -9.52
CA LYS A 8 -3.78 -70.63 -8.62
C LYS A 8 -2.91 -69.64 -9.40
N LEU A 9 -3.49 -68.54 -9.86
CA LEU A 9 -2.74 -67.37 -10.33
C LEU A 9 -2.02 -66.71 -9.15
N LYS A 10 -0.84 -67.22 -8.77
CA LYS A 10 0.06 -66.50 -7.86
C LYS A 10 0.78 -65.41 -8.65
N LYS A 11 0.16 -64.23 -8.76
CA LYS A 11 0.80 -63.02 -9.29
C LYS A 11 1.94 -62.62 -8.36
N LYS A 12 3.15 -63.04 -8.69
CA LYS A 12 4.37 -62.77 -7.91
C LYS A 12 4.76 -61.31 -8.16
N TRP A 13 4.65 -60.49 -7.14
CA TRP A 13 4.94 -59.06 -7.24
C TRP A 13 6.44 -58.82 -7.36
N ASN A 14 6.87 -58.20 -8.46
CA ASN A 14 8.28 -57.87 -8.70
C ASN A 14 8.77 -56.77 -7.73
N PRO A 15 10.03 -56.82 -7.27
CA PRO A 15 10.58 -55.83 -6.33
C PRO A 15 10.56 -54.40 -6.90
N PHE A 16 10.70 -54.24 -8.22
CA PHE A 16 10.54 -52.96 -8.92
C PHE A 16 9.16 -52.32 -8.72
N ASN A 17 8.09 -53.12 -8.71
CA ASN A 17 6.74 -52.60 -8.45
C ASN A 17 6.56 -52.15 -7.00
N ARG A 18 7.27 -52.78 -6.04
CA ARG A 18 7.21 -52.38 -4.63
C ARG A 18 7.88 -51.02 -4.43
N ILE A 19 9.01 -50.79 -5.10
CA ILE A 19 9.73 -49.50 -5.06
C ILE A 19 8.86 -48.37 -5.65
N HIS A 20 8.18 -48.61 -6.77
CA HIS A 20 7.25 -47.63 -7.32
C HIS A 20 6.08 -47.33 -6.39
N ILE A 21 5.51 -48.34 -5.72
CA ILE A 21 4.43 -48.13 -4.74
C ILE A 21 4.90 -47.25 -3.58
N TYR A 22 6.09 -47.52 -3.04
CA TYR A 22 6.65 -46.67 -1.99
C TYR A 22 6.94 -45.26 -2.48
N TYR A 23 7.39 -45.08 -3.72
CA TYR A 23 7.61 -43.77 -4.34
C TYR A 23 6.30 -42.98 -4.48
N TYR A 24 5.21 -43.62 -4.95
CA TYR A 24 3.90 -42.98 -5.02
C TYR A 24 3.34 -42.61 -3.65
N ILE A 25 3.52 -43.48 -2.63
CA ILE A 25 3.15 -43.18 -1.25
C ILE A 25 3.97 -42.01 -0.70
N TRP A 26 5.26 -41.95 -1.01
CA TRP A 26 6.14 -40.84 -0.62
C TRP A 26 5.71 -39.51 -1.23
N ILE A 27 5.30 -39.49 -2.50
CA ILE A 27 4.78 -38.29 -3.18
C ILE A 27 3.50 -37.79 -2.49
N LEU A 28 2.59 -38.70 -2.14
CA LEU A 28 1.33 -38.35 -1.48
C LEU A 28 1.52 -37.90 -0.02
N LEU A 29 2.59 -38.35 0.65
CA LEU A 29 2.94 -37.89 2.01
C LEU A 29 3.65 -36.52 2.00
N ASN A 30 4.23 -36.10 0.87
CA ASN A 30 4.89 -34.80 0.70
C ASN A 30 4.01 -33.73 0.05
N SER A 31 2.72 -33.99 -0.22
CA SER A 31 1.79 -32.91 -0.56
C SER A 31 1.57 -32.05 0.68
N ASN A 32 2.42 -31.03 0.79
CA ASN A 32 2.36 -29.94 1.75
C ASN A 32 0.91 -29.45 1.86
N CYS A 33 0.36 -29.53 3.07
CA CYS A 33 -0.83 -28.79 3.43
C CYS A 33 -0.43 -27.32 3.48
N SER A 34 -0.39 -26.68 2.32
CA SER A 34 -0.35 -25.23 2.23
C SER A 34 -1.73 -24.72 2.61
N SER A 35 -2.06 -24.78 3.91
CA SER A 35 -3.08 -23.89 4.45
C SER A 35 -2.56 -22.49 4.17
N ILE A 36 -3.07 -21.88 3.10
CA ILE A 36 -3.00 -20.45 2.93
C ILE A 36 -3.86 -19.89 4.06
N ASN A 37 -3.26 -19.76 5.25
CA ASN A 37 -3.83 -18.94 6.30
C ASN A 37 -4.05 -17.60 5.63
N GLN A 38 -5.31 -17.19 5.57
CA GLN A 38 -5.76 -15.92 5.00
C GLN A 38 -4.86 -14.84 5.59
N ILE A 39 -3.82 -14.47 4.85
CA ILE A 39 -2.92 -13.43 5.28
C ILE A 39 -3.81 -12.20 5.22
N ASN A 40 -4.10 -11.66 6.40
CA ASN A 40 -4.60 -10.30 6.53
C ASN A 40 -3.47 -9.38 6.03
N TYR A 41 -3.22 -9.33 4.72
CA TYR A 41 -2.32 -8.37 4.08
C TYR A 41 -2.73 -6.94 4.50
N HIS A 42 -4.02 -6.81 4.81
CA HIS A 42 -4.69 -6.10 5.89
C HIS A 42 -3.93 -4.98 6.64
N LEU A 43 -2.94 -5.36 7.45
CA LEU A 43 -2.65 -4.62 8.68
C LEU A 43 -1.47 -3.65 8.62
N ASN A 44 -0.53 -3.82 7.68
CA ASN A 44 0.67 -2.96 7.63
C ASN A 44 0.54 -1.76 6.69
N TYR A 45 -0.43 -1.75 5.77
CA TYR A 45 -0.64 -0.61 4.86
C TYR A 45 -1.67 0.41 5.40
N LEU A 46 -2.32 0.11 6.53
CA LEU A 46 -3.39 0.96 7.11
C LEU A 46 -2.86 2.27 7.72
N ASN A 47 -1.55 2.38 7.96
CA ASN A 47 -0.90 3.56 8.52
C ASN A 47 0.11 4.16 7.54
N THR A 48 -0.28 4.26 6.26
CA THR A 48 0.56 4.88 5.23
C THR A 48 0.36 6.39 5.23
N LYS A 49 1.47 7.12 5.24
CA LYS A 49 1.54 8.57 5.06
C LYS A 49 2.22 8.84 3.72
N GLN A 50 1.61 9.66 2.88
CA GLN A 50 2.14 10.01 1.56
C GLN A 50 2.05 11.52 1.33
N GLY A 51 3.10 12.08 0.74
CA GLY A 51 3.19 13.50 0.39
C GLY A 51 3.69 14.39 1.52
N SER A 52 3.51 15.70 1.35
CA SER A 52 4.08 16.73 2.24
C SER A 52 3.04 17.22 3.23
N TYR A 53 3.20 16.86 4.51
CA TYR A 53 2.33 17.37 5.58
C TYR A 53 2.73 18.80 5.95
N LEU A 54 1.79 19.73 5.83
CA LEU A 54 1.92 21.08 6.37
C LEU A 54 1.21 21.15 7.72
N GLN A 55 1.98 21.40 8.77
CA GLN A 55 1.42 21.61 10.09
C GLN A 55 0.59 22.90 10.12
N SER A 56 -0.42 22.97 10.98
CA SER A 56 -1.25 24.17 11.12
C SER A 56 -0.42 25.41 11.49
N GLN A 57 0.66 25.24 12.24
CA GLN A 57 1.60 26.31 12.59
C GLN A 57 2.32 26.87 11.37
N ASP A 58 2.70 26.01 10.41
CA ASP A 58 3.39 26.43 9.19
C ASP A 58 2.43 27.09 8.20
N ILE A 59 1.19 26.60 8.13
CA ILE A 59 0.12 27.24 7.36
C ILE A 59 -0.14 28.66 7.87
N GLN A 60 -0.15 28.87 9.19
CA GLN A 60 -0.36 30.20 9.78
C GLN A 60 0.77 31.20 9.47
N LYS A 61 1.97 30.71 9.13
CA LYS A 61 3.09 31.56 8.72
C LYS A 61 2.93 32.05 7.27
N ILE A 62 2.12 31.38 6.45
CA ILE A 62 1.87 31.77 5.06
C ILE A 62 1.02 33.04 5.04
N ARG A 63 1.50 34.07 4.33
CA ARG A 63 0.76 35.32 4.12
C ARG A 63 0.75 35.69 2.65
N ILE A 64 -0.37 36.26 2.21
CA ILE A 64 -0.50 36.84 0.87
C ILE A 64 0.58 37.92 0.70
N GLY A 65 1.21 37.95 -0.48
CA GLY A 65 2.32 38.85 -0.77
C GLY A 65 3.72 38.26 -0.53
N MET A 66 3.84 37.06 0.03
CA MET A 66 5.13 36.38 0.16
C MET A 66 5.66 35.86 -1.18
N THR A 67 6.98 35.88 -1.34
CA THR A 67 7.66 35.27 -2.48
C THR A 67 7.81 33.76 -2.32
N LYS A 68 7.96 33.04 -3.44
CA LYS A 68 8.27 31.59 -3.43
C LYS A 68 9.46 31.22 -2.52
N SER A 69 10.52 32.03 -2.50
CA SER A 69 11.71 31.80 -1.66
C SER A 69 11.44 31.99 -0.16
N GLU A 70 10.68 33.01 0.23
CA GLU A 70 10.31 33.24 1.63
C GLU A 70 9.42 32.13 2.17
N ILE A 71 8.49 31.64 1.35
CA ILE A 71 7.64 30.51 1.72
C ILE A 71 8.50 29.25 1.94
N LEU A 72 9.46 28.99 1.05
CA LEU A 72 10.40 27.87 1.19
C LEU A 72 11.29 28.01 2.44
N SER A 73 11.75 29.21 2.79
CA SER A 73 12.55 29.41 4.00
C SER A 73 11.74 29.27 5.28
N ASN A 74 10.48 29.73 5.27
CA ASN A 74 9.65 29.76 6.47
C ASN A 74 9.04 28.39 6.81
N ILE A 75 8.77 27.58 5.80
CA ILE A 75 8.11 26.27 5.91
C ILE A 75 9.10 25.13 5.76
N GLY A 76 10.20 25.34 5.02
CA GLY A 76 11.28 24.36 4.83
C GLY A 76 10.94 23.19 3.89
N ILE A 77 9.71 23.11 3.36
CA ILE A 77 9.25 21.98 2.55
C ILE A 77 8.99 22.43 1.11
N THR A 78 9.63 21.76 0.16
CA THR A 78 9.36 21.91 -1.28
C THR A 78 7.97 21.39 -1.63
N PRO A 79 7.24 22.07 -2.53
CA PRO A 79 5.91 21.64 -2.93
C PRO A 79 5.96 20.25 -3.56
N THR A 80 4.97 19.41 -3.24
CA THR A 80 4.87 18.04 -3.74
C THR A 80 4.69 18.04 -5.26
N LEU A 81 3.93 19.00 -5.79
CA LEU A 81 3.72 19.17 -7.23
C LEU A 81 3.79 20.65 -7.60
N LYS A 82 4.44 20.92 -8.74
CA LYS A 82 4.42 22.20 -9.44
C LYS A 82 3.67 21.97 -10.75
N ASN A 83 2.75 22.86 -11.11
CA ASN A 83 2.05 22.70 -12.38
C ASN A 83 3.00 22.94 -13.57
N CYS A 84 3.05 21.99 -14.51
CA CYS A 84 3.85 22.09 -15.74
C CYS A 84 3.17 22.93 -16.84
N PHE A 85 1.88 23.23 -16.71
CA PHE A 85 1.07 23.89 -17.74
C PHE A 85 1.04 25.43 -17.64
N GLY A 86 2.08 26.04 -17.07
CA GLY A 86 2.26 27.50 -17.09
C GLY A 86 1.56 28.29 -15.99
N SER A 87 0.68 27.69 -15.18
CA SER A 87 0.19 28.35 -13.97
C SER A 87 1.21 28.20 -12.83
N ASN A 88 1.65 29.29 -12.23
CA ASN A 88 2.47 29.25 -11.02
C ASN A 88 1.62 28.81 -9.81
N ILE A 89 1.28 27.53 -9.74
CA ILE A 89 0.52 26.94 -8.64
C ILE A 89 1.36 25.85 -7.98
N TRP A 90 1.45 25.92 -6.66
CA TRP A 90 2.10 24.90 -5.85
C TRP A 90 1.06 24.10 -5.08
N TYR A 91 1.18 22.78 -5.14
CA TYR A 91 0.32 21.87 -4.43
C TYR A 91 1.11 21.15 -3.34
N TYR A 92 0.62 21.26 -2.11
CA TYR A 92 1.07 20.45 -0.98
C TYR A 92 -0.03 19.45 -0.68
N ILE A 93 0.17 18.22 -1.14
CA ILE A 93 -0.81 17.14 -1.00
C ILE A 93 -0.33 16.21 0.09
N TYR A 94 -1.19 15.96 1.08
CA TYR A 94 -0.95 15.01 2.15
C TYR A 94 -2.10 14.02 2.23
N HIS A 95 -1.76 12.73 2.21
CA HIS A 95 -2.69 11.63 2.43
C HIS A 95 -2.20 10.77 3.58
N GLN A 96 -3.10 10.41 4.48
CA GLN A 96 -2.83 9.48 5.55
C GLN A 96 -3.99 8.51 5.70
N TYR A 97 -3.69 7.22 5.71
CA TYR A 97 -4.63 6.22 6.22
C TYR A 97 -4.38 6.05 7.72
N ILE A 98 -5.45 6.08 8.53
CA ILE A 98 -5.42 5.73 9.96
C ILE A 98 -6.64 4.87 10.24
N ASN A 99 -6.42 3.67 10.78
CA ASN A 99 -7.50 2.75 11.18
C ASN A 99 -8.53 2.54 10.04
N GLY A 100 -8.06 2.43 8.79
CA GLY A 100 -8.92 2.24 7.62
C GLY A 100 -9.69 3.49 7.15
N LYS A 101 -9.45 4.66 7.74
CA LYS A 101 -10.04 5.94 7.30
C LYS A 101 -8.99 6.78 6.56
N LEU A 102 -9.35 7.24 5.36
CA LEU A 102 -8.54 8.19 4.59
C LEU A 102 -8.70 9.60 5.19
N GLN A 103 -7.59 10.17 5.63
CA GLN A 103 -7.46 11.58 5.95
C GLN A 103 -6.64 12.26 4.85
N TYR A 104 -7.10 13.41 4.39
CA TYR A 104 -6.41 14.20 3.39
C TYR A 104 -6.36 15.67 3.76
N GLN A 105 -5.27 16.31 3.35
CA GLN A 105 -5.07 17.75 3.42
C GLN A 105 -4.36 18.19 2.15
N THR A 106 -4.94 19.16 1.46
CA THR A 106 -4.39 19.79 0.26
C THR A 106 -4.29 21.28 0.51
N VAL A 107 -3.07 21.83 0.44
CA VAL A 107 -2.86 23.27 0.43
C VAL A 107 -2.45 23.69 -0.97
N ILE A 108 -3.20 24.62 -1.53
CA ILE A 108 -3.02 25.13 -2.89
C ILE A 108 -2.54 26.57 -2.75
N LEU A 109 -1.35 26.85 -3.28
CA LEU A 109 -0.78 28.20 -3.30
C LEU A 109 -0.74 28.68 -4.73
N THR A 110 -1.40 29.81 -4.99
CA THR A 110 -1.45 30.43 -6.32
C THR A 110 -0.56 31.66 -6.32
N PHE A 111 0.36 31.72 -7.28
CA PHE A 111 1.28 32.82 -7.46
C PHE A 111 1.01 33.55 -8.76
N ASN A 112 1.36 34.84 -8.79
CA ASN A 112 1.39 35.61 -10.02
C ASN A 112 2.65 35.33 -10.86
N ASN A 113 2.79 36.06 -11.97
CA ASN A 113 3.95 35.98 -12.87
C ASN A 113 5.26 36.45 -12.21
N ASN A 114 5.18 37.22 -11.12
CA ASN A 114 6.34 37.72 -10.38
C ASN A 114 6.69 36.83 -9.18
N ASP A 115 6.16 35.60 -9.12
CA ASP A 115 6.41 34.63 -8.05
C ASP A 115 5.94 35.08 -6.65
N ILE A 116 4.95 35.97 -6.60
CA ILE A 116 4.31 36.46 -5.37
C ILE A 116 3.00 35.73 -5.16
N LEU A 117 2.76 35.27 -3.92
CA LEU A 117 1.54 34.59 -3.52
C LEU A 117 0.34 35.55 -3.58
N THR A 118 -0.63 35.25 -4.42
CA THR A 118 -1.86 36.04 -4.56
C THR A 118 -3.03 35.42 -3.83
N ASP A 119 -3.09 34.09 -3.78
CA ASP A 119 -4.20 33.37 -3.18
C ASP A 119 -3.72 32.04 -2.57
N PHE A 120 -4.41 31.58 -1.53
CA PHE A 120 -4.18 30.27 -0.95
C PHE A 120 -5.49 29.62 -0.50
N ASN A 121 -5.61 28.31 -0.75
CA ASN A 121 -6.77 27.52 -0.36
C ASN A 121 -6.34 26.25 0.38
N ILE A 122 -7.17 25.83 1.34
CA ILE A 122 -6.95 24.65 2.17
C ILE A 122 -8.17 23.75 2.05
N LEU A 123 -7.98 22.56 1.50
CA LEU A 123 -9.00 21.52 1.41
C LEU A 123 -8.60 20.38 2.34
N ASN A 124 -9.44 20.04 3.31
CA ASN A 124 -9.21 18.89 4.18
C ASN A 124 -10.52 18.22 4.57
N ASN A 125 -10.44 16.91 4.88
CA ASN A 125 -11.56 16.17 5.49
C ASN A 125 -11.35 15.90 6.97
N ILE A 126 -10.28 16.45 7.54
CA ILE A 126 -9.94 16.30 8.96
C ILE A 126 -11.00 17.09 9.74
N LYS A 127 -11.92 16.37 10.40
CA LYS A 127 -12.81 17.00 11.38
C LYS A 127 -11.93 17.73 12.38
N LYS A 128 -12.08 19.05 12.50
CA LYS A 128 -11.53 19.81 13.62
C LYS A 128 -12.16 19.23 14.88
N ASN A 129 -11.47 18.32 15.54
CA ASN A 129 -11.82 17.94 16.90
C ASN A 129 -11.54 19.20 17.74
N ASN A 130 -12.58 20.00 17.95
CA ASN A 130 -12.59 21.06 18.92
C ASN A 130 -12.44 20.40 20.29
N HIS A 131 -11.20 20.27 20.76
CA HIS A 131 -10.94 20.13 22.17
C HIS A 131 -11.05 21.53 22.78
N ASN A 132 -12.25 21.81 23.29
CA ASN A 132 -12.45 22.81 24.34
C ASN A 132 -11.81 22.32 25.64
#